data_AF-A0A7X2TTK2-F1
#
_entry.id   AF-A0A7X2TTK2-F1
#
_cell.length_a   1.000
_cell.length_b   1.000
_cell.length_c   1.000
_cell.angle_alpha   90.00
_cell.angle_beta   90.00
_cell.angle_gamma   90.00
#
_symmetry.space_group_name_H-M   'P 1'
#
loop_
_entity.id
_entity.type
_entity.pdbx_description
1 polymer ?
#
loop_
_entity_poly.entity_id
_entity_poly.type
_entity_poly.pdbx_seq_one_letter_code
_entity_poly.pdbx_strand_id
1 'polypeptide(L)'
;MRTLSTFLLLAFSLSAAKTLDIYFIDVEGGQATLIVSPSGQSMLVDAGWPANNNRDADRIAAAAKLAKVKQIDYFVATHYHTDHIGGVSQLAAKLPIVNFVDHGANNESGKAADDLFASYTRARDKGNHIVVKPGDKVPVKGLDVTVLTSNGEKISSPVAGGGAANALCGGFQPRALDPTENARSLGTLITFGKFRMINLGDLTWNKENDLVCPSNPIGKVDVYLTTHHGMNMSGPASIVHALGPRVAIMNNGAKKGGTPEAWQVIKQSPGLEDIWQLHYALAGGKDNNVPDAMIANVDESCEGKWIKLSAMADGTFTVTNSRNKNTKSYKPKS
;
A
#
# COMPACT_ATOMS: atom_id res chain seq x y z
N MET A 1 -7.88 50.42 48.68
CA MET A 1 -8.48 49.37 47.82
C MET A 1 -7.72 49.33 46.51
N ARG A 2 -6.91 48.30 46.26
CA ARG A 2 -6.27 48.05 44.95
C ARG A 2 -6.99 46.87 44.31
N THR A 3 -7.80 47.14 43.31
CA THR A 3 -8.43 46.12 42.47
C THR A 3 -7.40 45.57 41.49
N LEU A 4 -6.98 44.31 41.70
CA LEU A 4 -6.25 43.54 40.70
C LEU A 4 -7.26 43.01 39.68
N SER A 5 -7.24 43.53 38.47
CA SER A 5 -7.98 42.95 37.33
C SER A 5 -7.18 41.78 36.78
N THR A 6 -7.67 40.56 36.98
CA THR A 6 -7.11 39.34 36.40
C THR A 6 -7.60 39.20 34.97
N PHE A 7 -6.71 39.38 33.98
CA PHE A 7 -6.99 39.03 32.59
C PHE A 7 -6.92 37.50 32.43
N LEU A 8 -8.05 36.87 32.12
CA LEU A 8 -8.13 35.45 31.80
C LEU A 8 -7.82 35.26 30.30
N LEU A 9 -6.60 34.83 29.98
CA LEU A 9 -6.23 34.39 28.63
C LEU A 9 -6.89 33.02 28.36
N LEU A 10 -7.95 33.00 27.56
CA LEU A 10 -8.47 31.76 26.97
C LEU A 10 -7.48 31.26 25.91
N ALA A 11 -6.64 30.31 26.30
CA ALA A 11 -5.87 29.51 25.35
C ALA A 11 -6.82 28.52 24.66
N PHE A 12 -7.23 28.82 23.43
CA PHE A 12 -7.84 27.82 22.55
C PHE A 12 -6.78 26.80 22.18
N SER A 13 -6.81 25.63 22.80
CA SER A 13 -6.09 24.47 22.32
C SER A 13 -6.72 24.03 21.00
N LEU A 14 -6.15 24.47 19.87
CA LEU A 14 -6.46 23.82 18.59
C LEU A 14 -6.09 22.35 18.74
N SER A 15 -7.10 21.49 18.80
CA SER A 15 -6.89 20.05 18.64
C SER A 15 -6.23 19.84 17.28
N ALA A 16 -5.01 19.30 17.26
CA ALA A 16 -4.35 18.96 16.01
C ALA A 16 -5.29 18.08 15.19
N ALA A 17 -5.55 18.47 13.93
CA ALA A 17 -6.40 17.69 13.04
C ALA A 17 -5.85 16.25 12.95
N LYS A 18 -6.72 15.26 13.19
CA LYS A 18 -6.30 13.86 13.13
C LYS A 18 -6.06 13.46 11.67
N THR A 19 -4.88 12.90 11.41
CA THR A 19 -4.46 12.45 10.08
C THR A 19 -4.79 10.97 9.85
N LEU A 20 -4.86 10.59 8.58
CA LEU A 20 -4.60 9.21 8.15
C LEU A 20 -3.08 9.05 8.05
N ASP A 21 -2.51 8.11 8.79
CA ASP A 21 -1.07 7.82 8.76
C ASP A 21 -0.81 6.47 8.09
N ILE A 22 0.15 6.43 7.16
CA ILE A 22 0.50 5.24 6.38
C ILE A 22 2.01 5.03 6.48
N TYR A 23 2.43 3.84 6.87
CA TYR A 23 3.82 3.44 6.98
C TYR A 23 4.11 2.37 5.95
N PHE A 24 4.94 2.70 4.99
CA PHE A 24 5.51 1.76 4.01
C PHE A 24 6.76 1.17 4.64
N ILE A 25 6.67 -0.08 5.07
CA ILE A 25 7.70 -0.74 5.87
C ILE A 25 8.60 -1.54 4.91
N ASP A 26 9.91 -1.29 4.97
CA ASP A 26 10.85 -2.03 4.16
C ASP A 26 10.96 -3.49 4.62
N VAL A 27 10.65 -4.39 3.70
CA VAL A 27 10.78 -5.85 3.83
C VAL A 27 11.67 -6.42 2.72
N GLU A 28 12.46 -5.57 2.06
CA GLU A 28 13.45 -5.91 1.02
C GLU A 28 12.88 -6.62 -0.21
N GLY A 29 11.79 -6.11 -0.77
CA GLY A 29 11.14 -6.68 -1.96
C GLY A 29 10.04 -7.65 -1.58
N GLY A 30 8.93 -7.07 -1.15
CA GLY A 30 7.73 -7.70 -0.61
C GLY A 30 6.75 -6.58 -0.27
N GLN A 31 5.74 -6.87 0.55
CA GLN A 31 4.85 -5.83 1.05
C GLN A 31 4.58 -5.92 2.55
N ALA A 32 4.65 -4.77 3.20
CA ALA A 32 4.10 -4.52 4.52
C ALA A 32 3.73 -3.03 4.61
N THR A 33 2.43 -2.73 4.56
CA THR A 33 1.93 -1.35 4.64
C THR A 33 0.98 -1.22 5.82
N LEU A 34 1.38 -0.47 6.85
CA LEU A 34 0.55 -0.19 8.01
C LEU A 34 -0.21 1.12 7.82
N ILE A 35 -1.53 1.05 7.79
CA ILE A 35 -2.46 2.17 7.71
C ILE A 35 -3.08 2.38 9.10
N VAL A 36 -3.05 3.61 9.61
CA VAL A 36 -3.65 4.00 10.87
C VAL A 36 -4.65 5.12 10.60
N SER A 37 -5.92 4.79 10.78
CA SER A 37 -7.02 5.73 10.58
C SER A 37 -7.00 6.86 11.64
N PRO A 38 -7.64 8.01 11.35
CA PRO A 38 -7.84 9.06 12.36
C PRO A 38 -8.59 8.60 13.62
N SER A 39 -9.30 7.47 13.55
CA SER A 39 -9.97 6.89 14.71
C SER A 39 -9.00 6.16 15.66
N GLY A 40 -7.80 5.82 15.19
CA GLY A 40 -6.82 4.98 15.86
C GLY A 40 -6.88 3.51 15.47
N GLN A 41 -7.88 3.08 14.70
CA GLN A 41 -7.91 1.71 14.14
C GLN A 41 -6.83 1.54 13.07
N SER A 42 -6.30 0.32 13.01
CA SER A 42 -5.18 -0.08 12.17
C SER A 42 -5.59 -1.12 11.11
N MET A 43 -5.02 -0.98 9.93
CA MET A 43 -5.06 -1.98 8.87
C MET A 43 -3.64 -2.24 8.40
N LEU A 44 -3.20 -3.50 8.40
CA LEU A 44 -1.92 -3.90 7.85
C LEU A 44 -2.18 -4.68 6.56
N VAL A 45 -1.63 -4.22 5.44
CA VAL A 45 -1.66 -4.94 4.17
C VAL A 45 -0.33 -5.66 4.00
N ASP A 46 -0.40 -7.00 3.99
CA ASP A 46 0.73 -7.94 3.94
C ASP A 46 1.74 -7.80 5.08
N ALA A 47 2.63 -8.79 5.20
CA ALA A 47 3.55 -8.99 6.33
C ALA A 47 4.96 -9.44 5.91
N GLY A 48 5.34 -9.28 4.65
CA GLY A 48 6.70 -9.59 4.21
C GLY A 48 7.07 -11.07 4.30
N TRP A 49 8.36 -11.32 4.43
CA TRP A 49 8.99 -12.63 4.39
C TRP A 49 9.03 -13.33 5.77
N PRO A 50 9.06 -14.68 5.81
CA PRO A 50 9.18 -15.44 7.06
C PRO A 50 10.62 -15.51 7.61
N ALA A 51 11.61 -15.21 6.77
CA ALA A 51 13.02 -15.52 6.99
C ALA A 51 13.74 -14.48 7.87
N ASN A 52 15.08 -14.58 7.94
CA ASN A 52 15.97 -13.61 8.58
C ASN A 52 15.65 -13.34 10.05
N ASN A 53 15.39 -14.41 10.82
CA ASN A 53 15.17 -14.35 12.26
C ASN A 53 14.04 -13.37 12.68
N ASN A 54 12.89 -13.45 12.01
CA ASN A 54 11.71 -12.59 12.23
C ASN A 54 11.88 -11.11 11.85
N ARG A 55 12.91 -10.76 11.06
CA ARG A 55 13.23 -9.38 10.67
C ARG A 55 12.00 -8.56 10.27
N ASP A 56 11.17 -9.08 9.36
CA ASP A 56 10.04 -8.32 8.81
C ASP A 56 8.95 -8.12 9.86
N ALA A 57 8.64 -9.15 10.64
CA ALA A 57 7.74 -9.05 11.78
C ALA A 57 8.24 -8.05 12.85
N ASP A 58 9.55 -7.99 13.10
CA ASP A 58 10.16 -7.02 14.03
C ASP A 58 10.07 -5.58 13.49
N ARG A 59 10.33 -5.37 12.19
CA ARG A 59 10.16 -4.07 11.52
C ARG A 59 8.71 -3.60 11.57
N ILE A 60 7.75 -4.50 11.35
CA ILE A 60 6.31 -4.21 11.45
C ILE A 60 5.93 -3.85 12.88
N ALA A 61 6.36 -4.64 13.87
CA ALA A 61 6.08 -4.36 15.28
C ALA A 61 6.69 -3.01 15.74
N ALA A 62 7.88 -2.66 15.23
CA ALA A 62 8.52 -1.37 15.50
C ALA A 62 7.72 -0.20 14.89
N ALA A 63 7.22 -0.34 13.66
CA ALA A 63 6.34 0.65 13.02
C ALA A 63 5.01 0.80 13.77
N ALA A 64 4.39 -0.31 14.18
CA ALA A 64 3.17 -0.30 14.99
C ALA A 64 3.39 0.42 16.34
N LYS A 65 4.50 0.13 17.03
CA LYS A 65 4.89 0.81 18.27
C LYS A 65 5.06 2.32 18.06
N LEU A 66 5.74 2.74 16.98
CA LEU A 66 5.90 4.16 16.62
C LEU A 66 4.56 4.83 16.37
N ALA A 67 3.64 4.12 15.70
CA ALA A 67 2.29 4.58 15.42
C ALA A 67 1.34 4.47 16.62
N LYS A 68 1.82 4.01 17.78
CA LYS A 68 1.04 3.76 19.01
C LYS A 68 -0.10 2.74 18.81
N VAL A 69 0.07 1.84 17.84
CA VAL A 69 -0.81 0.71 17.55
C VAL A 69 -0.47 -0.45 18.49
N LYS A 70 -1.50 -1.00 19.14
CA LYS A 70 -1.35 -2.11 20.12
C LYS A 70 -1.81 -3.47 19.60
N GLN A 71 -2.55 -3.47 18.50
CA GLN A 71 -3.08 -4.63 17.80
C GLN A 71 -3.30 -4.24 16.34
N ILE A 72 -3.30 -5.20 15.43
CA ILE A 72 -3.78 -5.01 14.07
C ILE A 72 -5.28 -5.30 14.06
N ASP A 73 -6.11 -4.29 13.79
CA ASP A 73 -7.57 -4.49 13.74
C ASP A 73 -7.97 -5.26 12.48
N TYR A 74 -7.32 -4.98 11.34
CA TYR A 74 -7.53 -5.70 10.08
C TYR A 74 -6.17 -6.04 9.44
N PHE A 75 -5.84 -7.32 9.38
CA PHE A 75 -4.78 -7.80 8.49
C PHE A 75 -5.38 -8.16 7.15
N VAL A 76 -4.89 -7.57 6.06
CA VAL A 76 -5.32 -7.85 4.70
C VAL A 76 -4.19 -8.61 3.99
N ALA A 77 -4.45 -9.86 3.60
CA ALA A 77 -3.59 -10.60 2.68
C ALA A 77 -3.98 -10.24 1.25
N THR A 78 -3.05 -9.67 0.47
CA THR A 78 -3.32 -9.42 -0.95
C THR A 78 -3.40 -10.72 -1.72
N HIS A 79 -2.43 -11.61 -1.53
CA HIS A 79 -2.38 -12.94 -2.12
C HIS A 79 -1.37 -13.82 -1.36
N TYR A 80 -1.25 -15.10 -1.72
CA TYR A 80 -0.55 -16.08 -0.88
C TYR A 80 0.92 -16.35 -1.25
N HIS A 81 1.66 -15.37 -1.76
CA HIS A 81 3.11 -15.49 -1.94
C HIS A 81 3.92 -15.23 -0.67
N THR A 82 5.13 -15.78 -0.67
CA THR A 82 5.99 -15.87 0.52
C THR A 82 6.37 -14.50 1.09
N ASP A 83 6.50 -13.50 0.23
CA ASP A 83 6.88 -12.13 0.60
C ASP A 83 5.70 -11.21 0.91
N HIS A 84 4.50 -11.79 0.96
CA HIS A 84 3.27 -11.13 1.37
C HIS A 84 2.75 -11.75 2.67
N ILE A 85 2.49 -13.05 2.70
CA ILE A 85 1.93 -13.73 3.89
C ILE A 85 2.97 -14.45 4.75
N GLY A 86 4.23 -14.53 4.31
CA GLY A 86 5.22 -15.35 4.98
C GLY A 86 5.50 -14.92 6.42
N GLY A 87 5.54 -13.61 6.69
CA GLY A 87 5.81 -13.06 8.03
C GLY A 87 4.62 -13.11 9.00
N VAL A 88 3.44 -13.58 8.58
CA VAL A 88 2.20 -13.49 9.38
C VAL A 88 2.29 -14.26 10.70
N SER A 89 2.84 -15.48 10.68
CA SER A 89 2.95 -16.31 11.90
C SER A 89 3.84 -15.65 12.96
N GLN A 90 4.96 -15.08 12.52
CA GLN A 90 5.95 -14.38 13.35
C GLN A 90 5.36 -13.08 13.90
N LEU A 91 4.60 -12.36 13.08
CA LEU A 91 3.93 -11.13 13.49
C LEU A 91 2.84 -11.41 14.52
N ALA A 92 1.99 -12.41 14.28
CA ALA A 92 0.90 -12.78 15.19
C ALA A 92 1.40 -13.21 16.59
N ALA A 93 2.66 -13.65 16.70
CA ALA A 93 3.31 -13.93 17.98
C ALA A 93 3.77 -12.67 18.73
N LYS A 94 3.88 -11.52 18.05
CA LYS A 94 4.40 -10.24 18.59
C LYS A 94 3.31 -9.20 18.80
N LEU A 95 2.29 -9.20 17.94
CA LEU A 95 1.23 -8.20 17.89
C LEU A 95 -0.10 -8.90 17.62
N PRO A 96 -1.13 -8.73 18.48
CA PRO A 96 -2.44 -9.34 18.25
C PRO A 96 -3.04 -8.91 16.92
N ILE A 97 -3.68 -9.84 16.21
CA ILE A 97 -4.43 -9.58 14.97
C ILE A 97 -5.88 -9.97 15.22
N VAL A 98 -6.81 -9.05 15.01
CA VAL A 98 -8.24 -9.26 15.34
C VAL A 98 -8.99 -9.89 14.16
N ASN A 99 -8.92 -9.26 12.99
CA ASN A 99 -9.58 -9.73 11.79
C ASN A 99 -8.54 -9.99 10.69
N PHE A 100 -8.68 -11.12 10.02
CA PHE A 100 -7.94 -11.47 8.82
C PHE A 100 -8.88 -11.39 7.62
N VAL A 101 -8.46 -10.61 6.63
CA VAL A 101 -9.19 -10.33 5.41
C VAL A 101 -8.40 -10.90 4.24
N ASP A 102 -9.01 -11.79 3.47
CA ASP A 102 -8.36 -12.42 2.31
C ASP A 102 -9.36 -12.69 1.17
N HIS A 103 -8.87 -13.28 0.08
CA HIS A 103 -9.69 -13.62 -1.09
C HIS A 103 -10.18 -15.09 -1.08
N GLY A 104 -10.05 -15.79 0.04
CA GLY A 104 -10.54 -17.16 0.22
C GLY A 104 -9.52 -18.24 -0.10
N ALA A 105 -9.87 -19.19 -0.97
CA ALA A 105 -9.03 -20.36 -1.25
C ALA A 105 -7.72 -19.98 -1.96
N ASN A 106 -6.65 -20.71 -1.66
CA ASN A 106 -5.41 -20.67 -2.44
C ASN A 106 -5.64 -21.33 -3.81
N ASN A 107 -5.17 -20.68 -4.88
CA ASN A 107 -5.28 -21.17 -6.25
C ASN A 107 -3.97 -21.74 -6.79
N GLU A 108 -2.89 -21.68 -6.00
CA GLU A 108 -1.64 -22.33 -6.34
C GLU A 108 -1.54 -23.74 -5.78
N SER A 109 -0.86 -24.60 -6.54
CA SER A 109 -0.61 -25.99 -6.17
C SER A 109 0.87 -26.23 -5.90
N GLY A 110 1.16 -27.17 -5.02
CA GLY A 110 2.51 -27.69 -4.80
C GLY A 110 2.96 -27.46 -3.37
N LYS A 111 3.86 -28.33 -2.91
CA LYS A 111 4.22 -28.44 -1.49
C LYS A 111 4.60 -27.12 -0.84
N ALA A 112 5.35 -26.25 -1.51
CA ALA A 112 5.76 -24.97 -0.95
C ALA A 112 4.56 -24.02 -0.75
N ALA A 113 3.65 -23.93 -1.72
CA ALA A 113 2.43 -23.14 -1.62
C ALA A 113 1.50 -23.72 -0.54
N ASP A 114 1.34 -25.04 -0.50
CA ASP A 114 0.52 -25.74 0.49
C ASP A 114 1.04 -25.50 1.92
N ASP A 115 2.35 -25.64 2.14
CA ASP A 115 2.96 -25.43 3.46
C ASP A 115 2.85 -23.97 3.92
N LEU A 116 3.06 -23.02 2.99
CA LEU A 116 2.94 -21.59 3.26
C LEU A 116 1.50 -21.21 3.60
N PHE A 117 0.54 -21.65 2.80
CA PHE A 117 -0.88 -21.40 3.05
C PHE A 117 -1.33 -22.06 4.35
N ALA A 118 -0.88 -23.28 4.65
CA ALA A 118 -1.14 -23.93 5.94
C ALA A 118 -0.56 -23.14 7.12
N SER A 119 0.61 -22.49 6.95
CA SER A 119 1.18 -21.59 7.95
C SER A 119 0.33 -20.34 8.19
N TYR A 120 -0.10 -19.69 7.11
CA TYR A 120 -0.99 -18.54 7.16
C TYR A 120 -2.33 -18.87 7.82
N THR A 121 -2.99 -19.94 7.39
CA THR A 121 -4.30 -20.36 7.92
C THR A 121 -4.24 -20.69 9.42
N ARG A 122 -3.17 -21.36 9.91
CA ARG A 122 -2.97 -21.57 11.36
C ARG A 122 -2.89 -20.27 12.18
N ALA A 123 -2.35 -19.20 11.60
CA ALA A 123 -2.33 -17.89 12.26
C ALA A 123 -3.69 -17.19 12.14
N ARG A 124 -4.28 -17.22 10.94
CA ARG A 124 -5.59 -16.65 10.61
C ARG A 124 -6.71 -17.18 11.48
N ASP A 125 -6.75 -18.50 11.68
CA ASP A 125 -7.81 -19.20 12.39
C ASP A 125 -7.82 -18.90 13.92
N LYS A 126 -6.86 -18.10 14.41
CA LYS A 126 -6.85 -17.54 15.77
C LYS A 126 -7.62 -16.23 15.90
N GLY A 127 -8.01 -15.61 14.78
CA GLY A 127 -8.81 -14.39 14.73
C GLY A 127 -10.08 -14.59 13.91
N ASN A 128 -10.82 -13.50 13.64
CA ASN A 128 -11.98 -13.55 12.76
C ASN A 128 -11.53 -13.60 11.30
N HIS A 129 -12.12 -14.49 10.50
CA HIS A 129 -11.83 -14.59 9.06
C HIS A 129 -12.94 -13.94 8.23
N ILE A 130 -12.56 -13.00 7.36
CA ILE A 130 -13.44 -12.27 6.46
C ILE A 130 -12.96 -12.50 5.02
N VAL A 131 -13.71 -13.27 4.24
CA VAL A 131 -13.45 -13.44 2.81
C VAL A 131 -14.18 -12.34 2.05
N VAL A 132 -13.46 -11.52 1.28
CA VAL A 132 -14.04 -10.37 0.57
C VAL A 132 -14.07 -10.57 -0.94
N LYS A 133 -15.07 -9.96 -1.58
CA LYS A 133 -15.27 -9.91 -3.02
C LYS A 133 -15.13 -8.47 -3.53
N PRO A 134 -14.91 -8.26 -4.84
CA PRO A 134 -14.89 -6.90 -5.39
C PRO A 134 -16.20 -6.17 -5.10
N GLY A 135 -16.10 -4.94 -4.59
CA GLY A 135 -17.22 -4.11 -4.15
C GLY A 135 -17.48 -4.15 -2.64
N ASP A 136 -16.96 -5.15 -1.93
CA ASP A 136 -17.01 -5.18 -0.47
C ASP A 136 -16.13 -4.09 0.15
N LYS A 137 -16.35 -3.82 1.45
CA LYS A 137 -15.56 -2.87 2.23
C LYS A 137 -14.80 -3.54 3.37
N VAL A 138 -13.58 -3.08 3.62
CA VAL A 138 -12.87 -3.39 4.88
C VAL A 138 -13.32 -2.35 5.94
N PRO A 139 -13.94 -2.75 7.06
CA PRO A 139 -14.62 -1.82 7.97
C PRO A 139 -13.67 -1.08 8.93
N VAL A 140 -12.67 -0.38 8.38
CA VAL A 140 -11.75 0.47 9.15
C VAL A 140 -12.43 1.81 9.48
N LYS A 141 -12.69 2.07 10.76
CA LYS A 141 -13.41 3.26 11.21
C LYS A 141 -12.70 4.55 10.80
N GLY A 142 -13.43 5.42 10.11
CA GLY A 142 -12.95 6.72 9.64
C GLY A 142 -12.31 6.68 8.25
N LEU A 143 -12.28 5.52 7.59
CA LEU A 143 -11.84 5.36 6.21
C LEU A 143 -12.96 4.72 5.37
N ASP A 144 -12.93 4.98 4.07
CA ASP A 144 -13.64 4.17 3.08
C ASP A 144 -12.62 3.30 2.34
N VAL A 145 -12.60 1.99 2.66
CA VAL A 145 -11.69 1.02 2.06
C VAL A 145 -12.51 0.08 1.19
N THR A 146 -12.49 0.30 -0.13
CA THR A 146 -13.22 -0.51 -1.11
C THR A 146 -12.31 -1.57 -1.73
N VAL A 147 -12.76 -2.81 -1.78
CA VAL A 147 -12.09 -3.91 -2.49
C VAL A 147 -12.34 -3.77 -3.98
N LEU A 148 -11.29 -3.56 -4.76
CA LEU A 148 -11.33 -3.36 -6.21
C LEU A 148 -11.20 -4.66 -7.00
N THR A 149 -10.33 -5.56 -6.51
CA THR A 149 -10.09 -6.88 -7.07
C THR A 149 -10.00 -7.88 -5.93
N SER A 150 -10.36 -9.13 -6.19
CA SER A 150 -10.22 -10.23 -5.24
C SER A 150 -10.40 -11.55 -5.99
N ASN A 151 -9.52 -12.52 -5.75
CA ASN A 151 -9.55 -13.85 -6.35
C ASN A 151 -9.61 -13.86 -7.90
N GLY A 152 -9.03 -12.83 -8.53
CA GLY A 152 -8.99 -12.67 -9.98
C GLY A 152 -10.24 -12.04 -10.60
N GLU A 153 -11.23 -11.66 -9.78
CA GLU A 153 -12.38 -10.85 -10.16
C GLU A 153 -12.11 -9.35 -9.92
N LYS A 154 -12.93 -8.49 -10.54
CA LYS A 154 -12.86 -7.01 -10.41
C LYS A 154 -14.23 -6.43 -10.07
N ILE A 155 -14.26 -5.18 -9.59
CA ILE A 155 -15.51 -4.44 -9.37
C ILE A 155 -16.34 -4.37 -10.66
N SER A 156 -17.65 -4.55 -10.52
CA SER A 156 -18.60 -4.50 -11.64
C SER A 156 -19.18 -3.11 -11.89
N SER A 157 -19.02 -2.18 -10.94
CA SER A 157 -19.54 -0.82 -11.01
C SER A 157 -18.46 0.20 -10.60
N PRO A 158 -18.43 1.39 -11.24
CA PRO A 158 -17.52 2.45 -10.83
C PRO A 158 -17.72 2.89 -9.38
N VAL A 159 -16.61 3.22 -8.71
CA VAL A 159 -16.65 3.92 -7.41
C VAL A 159 -16.85 5.42 -7.62
N ALA A 160 -17.07 6.16 -6.53
CA ALA A 160 -17.23 7.60 -6.60
C ALA A 160 -16.04 8.29 -7.29
N GLY A 161 -16.34 9.12 -8.30
CA GLY A 161 -15.34 9.79 -9.14
C GLY A 161 -14.71 8.93 -10.24
N GLY A 162 -15.16 7.68 -10.41
CA GLY A 162 -14.79 6.79 -11.51
C GLY A 162 -15.82 6.76 -12.63
N GLY A 163 -15.55 5.94 -13.65
CA GLY A 163 -16.44 5.64 -14.78
C GLY A 163 -16.09 6.34 -16.09
N ALA A 164 -15.12 7.25 -16.09
CA ALA A 164 -14.66 7.91 -17.32
C ALA A 164 -14.04 6.91 -18.30
N ALA A 165 -14.24 7.12 -19.61
CA ALA A 165 -13.60 6.33 -20.64
C ALA A 165 -12.06 6.42 -20.52
N ASN A 166 -11.39 5.30 -20.75
CA ASN A 166 -9.93 5.24 -20.68
C ASN A 166 -9.34 5.18 -22.09
N ALA A 167 -8.90 6.33 -22.60
CA ALA A 167 -8.35 6.46 -23.95
C ALA A 167 -7.08 5.61 -24.19
N LEU A 168 -6.41 5.18 -23.12
CA LEU A 168 -5.19 4.37 -23.19
C LEU A 168 -5.45 2.89 -23.45
N CYS A 169 -6.71 2.43 -23.39
CA CYS A 169 -7.06 1.02 -23.60
C CYS A 169 -6.73 0.52 -25.01
N GLY A 170 -6.84 1.38 -26.03
CA GLY A 170 -6.61 0.98 -27.43
C GLY A 170 -5.15 0.66 -27.75
N GLY A 171 -4.19 1.18 -26.97
CA GLY A 171 -2.75 0.94 -27.16
C GLY A 171 -2.20 -0.23 -26.33
N PHE A 172 -3.04 -0.90 -25.53
CA PHE A 172 -2.60 -1.95 -24.63
C PHE A 172 -2.11 -3.19 -25.40
N GLN A 173 -0.95 -3.71 -24.99
CA GLN A 173 -0.41 -4.97 -25.49
C GLN A 173 -0.54 -6.04 -24.39
N PRO A 174 -1.40 -7.06 -24.56
CA PRO A 174 -1.55 -8.12 -23.58
C PRO A 174 -0.28 -8.97 -23.49
N ARG A 175 -0.05 -9.54 -22.31
CA ARG A 175 1.00 -10.53 -22.06
C ARG A 175 0.41 -11.92 -21.84
N ALA A 176 1.27 -12.92 -21.68
CA ALA A 176 0.83 -14.24 -21.25
C ALA A 176 0.02 -14.15 -19.95
N LEU A 177 -1.02 -14.97 -19.83
CA LEU A 177 -1.81 -15.05 -18.62
C LEU A 177 -0.95 -15.61 -17.49
N ASP A 178 -1.02 -14.96 -16.34
CA ASP A 178 -0.39 -15.42 -15.12
C ASP A 178 -1.38 -16.34 -14.36
N PRO A 179 -1.08 -17.64 -14.21
CA PRO A 179 -1.93 -18.59 -13.50
C PRO A 179 -1.73 -18.56 -11.97
N THR A 180 -0.78 -17.77 -11.48
CA THR A 180 -0.34 -17.73 -10.06
C THR A 180 -1.26 -16.86 -9.20
N GLU A 181 -0.98 -16.86 -7.91
CA GLU A 181 -1.64 -16.02 -6.89
C GLU A 181 -1.50 -14.51 -7.17
N ASN A 182 -0.47 -14.07 -7.92
CA ASN A 182 -0.34 -12.66 -8.32
C ASN A 182 -1.59 -12.13 -9.03
N ALA A 183 -2.14 -12.92 -9.97
CA ALA A 183 -3.35 -12.58 -10.71
C ALA A 183 -4.63 -12.63 -9.86
N ARG A 184 -4.53 -13.13 -8.61
CA ARG A 184 -5.61 -13.23 -7.63
C ARG A 184 -5.60 -12.11 -6.59
N SER A 185 -4.60 -11.24 -6.63
CA SER A 185 -4.39 -10.14 -5.69
C SER A 185 -5.66 -9.37 -5.33
N LEU A 186 -5.92 -9.31 -4.03
CA LEU A 186 -6.89 -8.43 -3.38
C LEU A 186 -6.36 -7.00 -3.44
N GLY A 187 -6.93 -6.19 -4.32
CA GLY A 187 -6.60 -4.78 -4.47
C GLY A 187 -7.59 -3.90 -3.72
N THR A 188 -7.13 -2.81 -3.12
CA THR A 188 -7.94 -1.87 -2.34
C THR A 188 -7.77 -0.42 -2.79
N LEU A 189 -8.87 0.33 -2.76
CA LEU A 189 -8.88 1.79 -2.79
C LEU A 189 -9.16 2.29 -1.38
N ILE A 190 -8.24 3.07 -0.83
CA ILE A 190 -8.33 3.68 0.49
C ILE A 190 -8.65 5.16 0.30
N THR A 191 -9.80 5.60 0.82
CA THR A 191 -10.25 6.99 0.74
C THR A 191 -10.41 7.59 2.13
N PHE A 192 -9.86 8.79 2.33
CA PHE A 192 -10.02 9.60 3.53
C PHE A 192 -10.37 11.05 3.15
N GLY A 193 -11.66 11.39 3.28
CA GLY A 193 -12.16 12.64 2.73
C GLY A 193 -11.89 12.71 1.21
N LYS A 194 -11.10 13.68 0.77
CA LYS A 194 -10.66 13.82 -0.63
C LYS A 194 -9.39 13.04 -0.97
N PHE A 195 -8.61 12.59 0.02
CA PHE A 195 -7.40 11.83 -0.22
C PHE A 195 -7.72 10.41 -0.69
N ARG A 196 -7.01 9.94 -1.72
CA ARG A 196 -7.19 8.60 -2.30
C ARG A 196 -5.86 7.90 -2.55
N MET A 197 -5.69 6.70 -2.01
CA MET A 197 -4.54 5.83 -2.27
C MET A 197 -5.01 4.47 -2.80
N ILE A 198 -4.27 3.92 -3.74
CA ILE A 198 -4.51 2.58 -4.27
C ILE A 198 -3.36 1.64 -3.90
N ASN A 199 -3.70 0.39 -3.55
CA ASN A 199 -2.78 -0.72 -3.35
C ASN A 199 -3.37 -1.94 -4.06
N LEU A 200 -2.68 -2.48 -5.06
CA LEU A 200 -3.14 -3.62 -5.85
C LEU A 200 -2.38 -4.92 -5.56
N GLY A 201 -1.53 -4.94 -4.52
CA GLY A 201 -0.62 -6.06 -4.27
C GLY A 201 0.26 -6.29 -5.50
N ASP A 202 0.20 -7.51 -6.03
CA ASP A 202 1.00 -7.95 -7.18
C ASP A 202 0.11 -8.24 -8.41
N LEU A 203 -1.04 -7.56 -8.48
CA LEU A 203 -1.98 -7.69 -9.59
C LEU A 203 -1.26 -7.52 -10.95
N THR A 204 -1.52 -8.44 -11.86
CA THR A 204 -0.68 -8.61 -13.05
C THR A 204 -1.10 -7.71 -14.21
N TRP A 205 -0.18 -7.48 -15.15
CA TRP A 205 -0.33 -6.61 -16.32
C TRP A 205 -1.70 -6.67 -16.99
N ASN A 206 -2.19 -7.87 -17.30
CA ASN A 206 -3.50 -8.04 -17.96
C ASN A 206 -4.66 -7.74 -17.00
N LYS A 207 -4.57 -8.19 -15.75
CA LYS A 207 -5.61 -7.97 -14.74
C LYS A 207 -5.79 -6.49 -14.38
N GLU A 208 -4.68 -5.75 -14.29
CA GLU A 208 -4.71 -4.32 -14.10
C GLU A 208 -5.32 -3.58 -15.28
N ASN A 209 -5.00 -3.99 -16.51
CA ASN A 209 -5.64 -3.42 -17.69
C ASN A 209 -7.15 -3.70 -17.69
N ASP A 210 -7.55 -4.95 -17.42
CA ASP A 210 -8.95 -5.34 -17.33
C ASP A 210 -9.69 -4.51 -16.27
N LEU A 211 -9.04 -4.16 -15.16
CA LEU A 211 -9.63 -3.34 -14.11
C LEU A 211 -10.04 -1.94 -14.60
N VAL A 212 -9.35 -1.36 -15.58
CA VAL A 212 -9.56 0.04 -16.01
C VAL A 212 -9.98 0.20 -17.48
N CYS A 213 -10.29 -0.91 -18.16
CA CYS A 213 -10.71 -0.91 -19.55
C CYS A 213 -12.09 -1.59 -19.72
N PRO A 214 -12.97 -1.04 -20.59
CA PRO A 214 -12.77 0.13 -21.48
C PRO A 214 -12.93 1.50 -20.79
N SER A 215 -13.41 1.51 -19.55
CA SER A 215 -13.59 2.70 -18.72
C SER A 215 -12.84 2.53 -17.41
N ASN A 216 -12.23 3.59 -16.88
CA ASN A 216 -11.57 3.57 -15.58
C ASN A 216 -12.62 3.66 -14.46
N PRO A 217 -12.98 2.56 -13.76
CA PRO A 217 -14.02 2.59 -12.73
C PRO A 217 -13.52 3.20 -11.42
N ILE A 218 -12.22 3.46 -11.28
CA ILE A 218 -11.58 3.98 -10.08
C ILE A 218 -11.60 5.51 -10.13
N GLY A 219 -11.22 6.11 -11.25
CA GLY A 219 -10.97 7.55 -11.36
C GLY A 219 -9.52 7.91 -11.01
N LYS A 220 -9.28 9.16 -10.59
CA LYS A 220 -7.95 9.63 -10.19
C LYS A 220 -7.63 9.27 -8.73
N VAL A 221 -6.34 9.10 -8.42
CA VAL A 221 -5.83 8.86 -7.06
C VAL A 221 -4.70 9.84 -6.74
N ASP A 222 -4.47 10.10 -5.46
CA ASP A 222 -3.32 10.89 -5.01
C ASP A 222 -2.05 10.06 -4.98
N VAL A 223 -2.16 8.82 -4.47
CA VAL A 223 -1.02 7.94 -4.22
C VAL A 223 -1.20 6.58 -4.86
N TYR A 224 -0.19 6.18 -5.63
CA TYR A 224 -0.05 4.83 -6.18
C TYR A 224 1.07 4.09 -5.43
N LEU A 225 0.73 3.05 -4.69
CA LEU A 225 1.74 2.07 -4.26
C LEU A 225 2.04 1.18 -5.45
N THR A 226 3.30 1.07 -5.83
CA THR A 226 3.67 0.31 -7.03
C THR A 226 3.22 -1.13 -6.92
N THR A 227 2.43 -1.58 -7.88
CA THR A 227 2.05 -2.99 -7.98
C THR A 227 3.28 -3.85 -8.24
N HIS A 228 3.32 -5.04 -7.63
CA HIS A 228 4.36 -6.05 -7.87
C HIS A 228 5.76 -5.50 -7.64
N HIS A 229 5.90 -4.66 -6.60
CA HIS A 229 7.12 -3.96 -6.19
C HIS A 229 7.75 -3.07 -7.27
N GLY A 230 6.99 -2.69 -8.30
CA GLY A 230 7.52 -2.01 -9.48
C GLY A 230 8.30 -2.95 -10.40
N MET A 231 7.84 -4.19 -10.57
CA MET A 231 8.32 -5.09 -11.61
C MET A 231 7.55 -4.88 -12.91
N ASN A 232 8.23 -5.16 -14.03
CA ASN A 232 7.68 -4.98 -15.36
C ASN A 232 6.51 -5.92 -15.68
N MET A 233 6.14 -6.84 -14.79
CA MET A 233 4.97 -7.73 -14.89
C MET A 233 3.65 -7.04 -14.53
N SER A 234 3.70 -5.80 -14.05
CA SER A 234 2.55 -4.98 -13.66
C SER A 234 2.79 -3.51 -14.05
N GLY A 235 1.84 -2.66 -13.73
CA GLY A 235 1.84 -1.23 -13.98
C GLY A 235 1.84 -0.82 -15.45
N PRO A 236 0.96 -1.34 -16.34
CA PRO A 236 0.84 -0.79 -17.67
C PRO A 236 0.40 0.67 -17.63
N ALA A 237 0.77 1.43 -18.66
CA ALA A 237 0.35 2.83 -18.80
C ALA A 237 -1.18 2.98 -18.73
N SER A 238 -1.94 2.00 -19.24
CA SER A 238 -3.41 2.01 -19.23
C SER A 238 -4.00 2.16 -17.82
N ILE A 239 -3.36 1.64 -16.77
CA ILE A 239 -3.77 1.87 -15.38
C ILE A 239 -3.02 3.04 -14.75
N VAL A 240 -1.69 3.06 -14.80
CA VAL A 240 -0.90 4.02 -14.03
C VAL A 240 -1.23 5.46 -14.47
N HIS A 241 -1.30 5.70 -15.78
CA HIS A 241 -1.57 7.04 -16.31
C HIS A 241 -3.06 7.39 -16.21
N ALA A 242 -3.96 6.40 -16.31
CA ALA A 242 -5.40 6.62 -16.12
C ALA A 242 -5.73 7.03 -14.68
N LEU A 243 -5.06 6.43 -13.70
CA LEU A 243 -5.11 6.82 -12.29
C LEU A 243 -4.48 8.19 -12.04
N GLY A 244 -3.48 8.59 -12.85
CA GLY A 244 -2.80 9.88 -12.77
C GLY A 244 -2.35 10.26 -11.36
N PRO A 245 -1.61 9.38 -10.66
CA PRO A 245 -1.17 9.63 -9.30
C PRO A 245 -0.31 10.88 -9.21
N ARG A 246 -0.41 11.57 -8.08
CA ARG A 246 0.47 12.69 -7.73
C ARG A 246 1.80 12.18 -7.19
N VAL A 247 1.74 11.11 -6.39
CA VAL A 247 2.92 10.46 -5.83
C VAL A 247 2.84 8.96 -6.09
N ALA A 248 3.96 8.37 -6.47
CA ALA A 248 4.15 6.93 -6.42
C ALA A 248 5.07 6.56 -5.26
N ILE A 249 4.71 5.53 -4.50
CA ILE A 249 5.59 4.91 -3.49
C ILE A 249 5.99 3.54 -4.02
N MET A 250 7.29 3.33 -4.20
CA MET A 250 7.82 2.06 -4.69
C MET A 250 8.30 1.20 -3.54
N ASN A 251 7.66 0.05 -3.35
CA ASN A 251 7.96 -0.94 -2.31
C ASN A 251 8.96 -2.02 -2.78
N ASN A 252 9.96 -1.62 -3.56
CA ASN A 252 11.03 -2.51 -4.00
C ASN A 252 12.04 -2.79 -2.89
N GLY A 253 12.78 -3.90 -3.03
CA GLY A 253 14.05 -4.14 -2.36
C GLY A 253 15.23 -3.82 -3.27
N ALA A 254 16.45 -4.07 -2.79
CA ALA A 254 17.67 -3.86 -3.58
C ALA A 254 17.68 -4.68 -4.87
N LYS A 255 17.23 -5.93 -4.78
CA LYS A 255 17.32 -6.97 -5.83
C LYS A 255 15.98 -7.51 -6.31
N LYS A 256 14.86 -6.98 -5.80
CA LYS A 256 13.51 -7.38 -6.19
C LYS A 256 12.62 -6.14 -6.34
N GLY A 257 11.97 -5.99 -7.50
CA GLY A 257 11.25 -4.77 -7.84
C GLY A 257 12.14 -3.66 -8.41
N GLY A 258 11.52 -2.51 -8.68
CA GLY A 258 12.22 -1.33 -9.22
C GLY A 258 12.87 -1.55 -10.59
N THR A 259 12.21 -2.33 -11.45
CA THR A 259 12.69 -2.57 -12.82
C THR A 259 12.67 -1.27 -13.64
N PRO A 260 13.66 -1.05 -14.53
CA PRO A 260 13.69 0.10 -15.42
C PRO A 260 12.37 0.36 -16.14
N GLU A 261 11.73 -0.68 -16.68
CA GLU A 261 10.51 -0.54 -17.49
C GLU A 261 9.33 -0.02 -16.66
N ALA A 262 9.10 -0.62 -15.48
CA ALA A 262 8.03 -0.16 -14.60
C ALA A 262 8.30 1.25 -14.08
N TRP A 263 9.55 1.55 -13.73
CA TRP A 263 9.95 2.89 -13.29
C TRP A 263 9.67 3.94 -14.37
N GLN A 264 9.97 3.64 -15.63
CA GLN A 264 9.69 4.54 -16.76
C GLN A 264 8.21 4.80 -16.95
N VAL A 265 7.35 3.76 -16.87
CA VAL A 265 5.89 3.96 -16.96
C VAL A 265 5.40 4.89 -15.86
N ILE A 266 5.86 4.68 -14.62
CA ILE A 266 5.49 5.53 -13.48
C ILE A 266 5.97 6.95 -13.72
N LYS A 267 7.26 7.14 -14.06
CA LYS A 267 7.88 8.46 -14.26
C LYS A 267 7.17 9.28 -15.32
N GLN A 268 6.62 8.63 -16.34
CA GLN A 268 5.91 9.27 -17.45
C GLN A 268 4.41 9.51 -17.15
N SER A 269 3.93 9.12 -15.97
CA SER A 269 2.52 9.27 -15.62
C SER A 269 2.09 10.75 -15.59
N PRO A 270 1.01 11.12 -16.31
CA PRO A 270 0.51 12.50 -16.33
C PRO A 270 0.18 13.02 -14.93
N GLY A 271 0.78 14.15 -14.58
CA GLY A 271 0.53 14.83 -13.32
C GLY A 271 1.30 14.26 -12.11
N LEU A 272 2.22 13.32 -12.31
CA LEU A 272 3.13 12.86 -11.28
C LEU A 272 4.03 14.01 -10.80
N GLU A 273 4.09 14.20 -9.49
CA GLU A 273 4.96 15.17 -8.83
C GLU A 273 6.26 14.49 -8.38
N ASP A 274 6.18 13.35 -7.67
CA ASP A 274 7.35 12.63 -7.18
C ASP A 274 7.15 11.11 -7.11
N ILE A 275 8.29 10.40 -7.10
CA ILE A 275 8.37 8.98 -6.73
C ILE A 275 9.20 8.91 -5.44
N TRP A 276 8.80 8.06 -4.51
CA TRP A 276 9.62 7.70 -3.34
C TRP A 276 9.90 6.21 -3.37
N GLN A 277 11.09 5.79 -2.93
CA GLN A 277 11.49 4.38 -2.96
C GLN A 277 11.85 3.88 -1.58
N LEU A 278 11.38 2.69 -1.22
CA LEU A 278 11.87 2.01 -0.02
C LEU A 278 13.34 1.63 -0.18
N HIS A 279 13.77 1.22 -1.37
CA HIS A 279 15.14 0.80 -1.60
C HIS A 279 15.71 1.37 -2.90
N TYR A 280 17.02 1.63 -2.94
CA TYR A 280 17.74 1.79 -4.20
C TYR A 280 17.65 0.46 -4.97
N ALA A 281 17.09 0.49 -6.19
CA ALA A 281 16.95 -0.67 -7.04
C ALA A 281 18.23 -0.87 -7.87
N LEU A 282 18.96 -1.96 -7.63
CA LEU A 282 20.22 -2.22 -8.36
C LEU A 282 19.99 -2.39 -9.86
N ALA A 283 18.90 -3.06 -10.24
CA ALA A 283 18.50 -3.25 -11.64
C ALA A 283 18.20 -1.92 -12.36
N GLY A 284 17.75 -0.90 -11.62
CA GLY A 284 17.44 0.42 -12.15
C GLY A 284 18.68 1.28 -12.45
N GLY A 285 19.84 0.94 -11.87
CA GLY A 285 21.05 1.76 -11.99
C GLY A 285 20.83 3.22 -11.59
N LYS A 286 21.68 4.12 -12.06
CA LYS A 286 21.58 5.55 -11.72
C LYS A 286 20.38 6.25 -12.39
N ASP A 287 19.91 5.70 -13.51
CA ASP A 287 18.95 6.37 -14.38
C ASP A 287 17.49 6.05 -14.02
N ASN A 288 17.24 4.97 -13.29
CA ASN A 288 15.90 4.53 -12.88
C ASN A 288 15.78 4.38 -11.37
N ASN A 289 16.42 5.30 -10.65
CA ASN A 289 16.20 5.55 -9.24
C ASN A 289 15.90 7.04 -9.01
N VAL A 290 15.18 7.34 -7.94
CA VAL A 290 14.91 8.70 -7.49
C VAL A 290 16.15 9.30 -6.81
N PRO A 291 16.22 10.63 -6.59
CA PRO A 291 17.31 11.22 -5.82
C PRO A 291 17.44 10.57 -4.44
N ASP A 292 18.67 10.45 -3.92
CA ASP A 292 19.00 9.83 -2.61
C ASP A 292 18.03 10.27 -1.50
N ALA A 293 17.70 11.56 -1.45
CA ALA A 293 16.78 12.13 -0.46
C ALA A 293 15.39 11.44 -0.40
N MET A 294 14.94 10.83 -1.50
CA MET A 294 13.66 10.15 -1.66
C MET A 294 13.77 8.61 -1.58
N ILE A 295 14.96 8.07 -1.28
CA ILE A 295 15.21 6.64 -1.06
C ILE A 295 15.39 6.37 0.44
N ALA A 296 14.61 5.45 1.01
CA ALA A 296 14.71 5.12 2.44
C ALA A 296 15.96 4.29 2.76
N ASN A 297 16.28 3.29 1.92
CA ASN A 297 17.43 2.40 2.08
C ASN A 297 18.32 2.47 0.82
N VAL A 298 19.48 3.11 0.93
CA VAL A 298 20.39 3.35 -0.21
C VAL A 298 21.46 2.26 -0.36
N ASP A 299 21.77 1.55 0.72
CA ASP A 299 22.76 0.48 0.77
C ASP A 299 22.09 -0.89 0.71
N GLU A 300 22.77 -1.89 0.14
CA GLU A 300 22.30 -3.29 0.19
C GLU A 300 22.21 -3.84 1.61
N SER A 301 23.03 -3.33 2.53
CA SER A 301 22.92 -3.61 3.96
C SER A 301 21.73 -2.84 4.53
N CYS A 302 20.54 -3.42 4.41
CA CYS A 302 19.31 -2.72 4.71
C CYS A 302 19.04 -2.57 6.23
N GLU A 303 18.96 -1.32 6.69
CA GLU A 303 18.56 -0.98 8.06
C GLU A 303 17.04 -0.99 8.29
N GLY A 304 16.23 -1.29 7.26
CA GLY A 304 14.78 -1.35 7.35
C GLY A 304 14.11 0.00 7.55
N LYS A 305 14.66 1.07 6.95
CA LYS A 305 14.07 2.41 7.00
C LYS A 305 12.75 2.42 6.25
N TRP A 306 11.72 3.01 6.86
CA TRP A 306 10.39 3.15 6.28
C TRP A 306 10.18 4.52 5.63
N ILE A 307 9.15 4.62 4.80
CA ILE A 307 8.55 5.89 4.36
C ILE A 307 7.21 6.05 5.08
N LYS A 308 6.90 7.26 5.57
CA LYS A 308 5.60 7.58 6.16
C LYS A 308 4.88 8.60 5.30
N LEU A 309 3.58 8.39 5.11
CA LEU A 309 2.66 9.39 4.61
C LEU A 309 1.66 9.79 5.71
N SER A 310 1.36 11.08 5.83
CA SER A 310 0.29 11.61 6.67
C SER A 310 -0.66 12.44 5.81
N ALA A 311 -1.92 12.00 5.67
CA ALA A 311 -2.95 12.66 4.88
C ALA A 311 -3.99 13.37 5.75
N MET A 312 -4.48 14.49 5.25
CA MET A 312 -5.62 15.24 5.76
C MET A 312 -6.85 14.99 4.88
N ALA A 313 -8.04 15.15 5.46
CA ALA A 313 -9.31 14.89 4.78
C ALA A 313 -9.57 15.83 3.58
N ASP A 314 -8.85 16.94 3.46
CA ASP A 314 -8.94 17.86 2.33
C ASP A 314 -8.15 17.41 1.09
N GLY A 315 -7.39 16.30 1.19
CA GLY A 315 -6.53 15.78 0.13
C GLY A 315 -5.08 16.26 0.23
N THR A 316 -4.74 17.09 1.21
CA THR A 316 -3.35 17.45 1.49
C THR A 316 -2.67 16.24 2.12
N PHE A 317 -1.44 15.93 1.71
CA PHE A 317 -0.65 14.91 2.39
C PHE A 317 0.82 15.27 2.41
N THR A 318 1.55 14.64 3.33
CA THR A 318 2.98 14.83 3.53
C THR A 318 3.67 13.48 3.53
N VAL A 319 4.77 13.35 2.80
CA VAL A 319 5.61 12.14 2.76
C VAL A 319 6.94 12.44 3.45
N THR A 320 7.37 11.55 4.34
CA THR A 320 8.61 11.65 5.12
C THR A 320 9.43 10.38 4.99
N ASN A 321 10.71 10.54 4.69
CA ASN A 321 11.70 9.46 4.71
C ASN A 321 12.33 9.33 6.11
N SER A 322 12.25 8.14 6.71
CA SER A 322 12.74 7.93 8.09
C SER A 322 14.26 8.01 8.23
N ARG A 323 15.03 7.74 7.16
CA ARG A 323 16.50 7.75 7.18
C ARG A 323 17.05 9.16 7.38
N ASN A 324 16.61 10.09 6.56
CA ASN A 324 17.19 11.44 6.44
C ASN A 324 16.22 12.55 6.87
N LYS A 325 14.99 12.22 7.27
CA LYS A 325 13.91 13.16 7.65
C LYS A 325 13.45 14.08 6.53
N ASN A 326 13.90 13.85 5.29
CA ASN A 326 13.41 14.57 4.13
C ASN A 326 11.90 14.44 4.06
N THR A 327 11.23 15.58 3.93
CA THR A 327 9.78 15.69 4.02
C THR A 327 9.27 16.60 2.91
N LYS A 328 8.22 16.18 2.20
CA LYS A 328 7.55 17.00 1.18
C LYS A 328 6.04 16.94 1.34
N SER A 329 5.38 18.09 1.23
CA SER A 329 3.93 18.23 1.34
C SER A 329 3.31 18.53 -0.03
N TYR A 330 2.14 17.96 -0.24
CA TYR A 330 1.42 17.88 -1.51
C TYR A 330 0.02 18.47 -1.31
N LYS A 331 -0.23 19.65 -1.89
CA LYS A 331 -1.53 20.35 -1.76
C LYS A 331 -2.60 19.72 -2.64
N PRO A 332 -3.89 19.69 -2.27
CA PRO A 332 -4.94 19.09 -3.10
C PRO A 332 -4.91 19.67 -4.52
N LYS A 333 -5.10 18.84 -5.55
CA LYS A 333 -5.34 19.35 -6.90
C LYS A 333 -6.74 19.96 -6.96
N SER A 334 -6.82 21.20 -7.45
CA SER A 334 -8.06 21.93 -7.71
C SER A 334 -8.92 21.25 -8.75
#